data_AF-A0AAE6YCQ3-F1
#
_entry.id   AF-A0AAE6YCQ3-F1
#
_cell.length_a   1.000
_cell.length_b   1.000
_cell.length_c   1.000
_cell.angle_alpha   90.00
_cell.angle_beta   90.00
_cell.angle_gamma   90.00
#
_symmetry.space_group_name_H-M   'P 1'
#
loop_
_entity.id
_entity.type
_entity.pdbx_description
1 polymer ?
#
loop_
_entity_poly.entity_id
_entity_poly.type
_entity_poly.pdbx_seq_one_letter_code
_entity_poly.pdbx_strand_id
1 'polypeptide(L)'
;MTSALPTPLDLLENTPWYDLEHAYGEADDTPRYLYRLLHDDPGERSEAFGRIDSSLIHQGYLYSATAPAALYMAAILDDPRAGEDFVSPYPWDGRTRPLRAALLNWLRAMARSCAYDEDDTEDEDIVACREVRPLVLDAVLPWLDDPQPAVRSAAVDAAAELLRAPDLAHRVPEAAATLRPVAEAGEDRDERGTATLLLGTWGEDVSALLADADPAIRACAALAPAQAGNPTATAELLAALTRPWAADDWFPSLHGWFRARLVAAAVERVATFEELLPQALAVLKVACDSTAEDDWGPLLRKAFPDGRRSDDPLTDAQRRFLRTLAGHDDYWSASSHETREWLRSFALPTDREALAALTS
;
A
#
# COMPACT_ATOMS: atom_id res chain seq x y z
N MET A 1 -20.61 -22.17 13.18
CA MET A 1 -19.51 -23.03 13.64
C MET A 1 -18.31 -22.58 12.84
N THR A 2 -17.38 -21.86 13.45
CA THR A 2 -16.11 -21.52 12.79
C THR A 2 -15.40 -22.85 12.52
N SER A 3 -15.18 -23.17 11.25
CA SER A 3 -14.38 -24.35 10.90
C SER A 3 -12.98 -24.11 11.45
N ALA A 4 -12.42 -25.06 12.19
CA ALA A 4 -11.02 -24.96 12.58
C ALA A 4 -10.14 -25.14 11.33
N LEU A 5 -8.99 -24.48 11.32
CA LEU A 5 -7.98 -24.68 10.28
C LEU A 5 -7.52 -26.15 10.31
N PRO A 6 -7.50 -26.87 9.16
CA PRO A 6 -7.01 -28.25 9.12
C PRO A 6 -5.54 -28.34 9.53
N THR A 7 -5.10 -29.52 9.99
CA THR A 7 -3.69 -29.68 10.36
C THR A 7 -2.79 -29.64 9.11
N PRO A 8 -1.51 -29.23 9.24
CA PRO A 8 -0.59 -29.22 8.11
C PRO A 8 -0.47 -30.59 7.42
N LEU A 9 -0.47 -31.68 8.19
CA LEU A 9 -0.39 -33.04 7.65
C LEU A 9 -1.67 -33.40 6.87
N ASP A 10 -2.85 -33.08 7.41
CA ASP A 10 -4.12 -33.34 6.70
C ASP A 10 -4.17 -32.61 5.36
N LEU A 11 -3.65 -31.38 5.28
CA LEU A 11 -3.60 -30.59 4.05
C LEU A 11 -2.63 -31.19 3.02
N LEU A 12 -1.51 -31.75 3.45
CA LEU A 12 -0.58 -32.44 2.55
C LEU A 12 -1.16 -33.76 2.03
N GLU A 13 -1.81 -34.54 2.89
CA GLU A 13 -2.24 -35.90 2.56
C GLU A 13 -3.61 -35.97 1.86
N ASN A 14 -4.55 -35.07 2.19
CA ASN A 14 -5.94 -35.17 1.73
C ASN A 14 -6.33 -34.15 0.65
N THR A 15 -5.45 -33.20 0.31
CA THR A 15 -5.66 -32.32 -0.86
C THR A 15 -5.31 -33.10 -2.13
N PRO A 16 -6.17 -33.12 -3.17
CA PRO A 16 -5.92 -33.86 -4.40
C PRO A 16 -4.94 -33.10 -5.33
N TRP A 17 -3.69 -32.92 -4.90
CA TRP A 17 -2.69 -32.09 -5.62
C TRP A 17 -2.47 -32.47 -7.08
N TYR A 18 -2.70 -33.72 -7.45
CA TYR A 18 -2.61 -34.21 -8.82
C TYR A 18 -3.69 -33.63 -9.76
N ASP A 19 -4.84 -33.25 -9.19
CA ASP A 19 -5.95 -32.64 -9.94
C ASP A 19 -5.87 -31.10 -9.94
N LEU A 20 -4.84 -30.53 -9.29
CA LEU A 20 -4.63 -29.09 -9.18
C LEU A 20 -3.49 -28.64 -10.09
N GLU A 21 -3.49 -27.36 -10.41
CA GLU A 21 -2.51 -26.72 -11.27
C GLU A 21 -1.82 -25.57 -10.54
N HIS A 22 -0.65 -25.24 -11.05
CA HIS A 22 0.12 -24.04 -10.76
C HIS A 22 0.70 -23.48 -12.08
N ALA A 23 1.45 -22.39 -12.04
CA ALA A 23 1.95 -21.71 -13.23
C ALA A 23 2.74 -22.57 -14.24
N TYR A 24 3.26 -23.72 -13.79
CA TYR A 24 4.10 -24.61 -14.60
C TYR A 24 3.44 -25.95 -14.94
N GLY A 25 2.12 -26.10 -14.74
CA GLY A 25 1.35 -27.33 -15.03
C GLY A 25 0.74 -27.95 -13.77
N GLU A 26 0.64 -29.29 -13.75
CA GLU A 26 0.17 -30.09 -12.61
C GLU A 26 0.94 -29.75 -11.33
N ALA A 27 0.24 -29.72 -10.18
CA ALA A 27 0.79 -29.33 -8.88
C ALA A 27 1.20 -30.52 -8.00
N ASP A 28 1.45 -31.70 -8.58
CA ASP A 28 1.80 -32.94 -7.88
C ASP A 28 3.12 -32.85 -7.07
N ASP A 29 4.00 -31.92 -7.44
CA ASP A 29 5.24 -31.63 -6.74
C ASP A 29 5.12 -30.60 -5.60
N THR A 30 4.00 -29.85 -5.55
CA THR A 30 3.76 -28.79 -4.54
C THR A 30 3.82 -29.29 -3.10
N PRO A 31 3.25 -30.47 -2.73
CA PRO A 31 3.31 -30.99 -1.37
C PRO A 31 4.74 -31.16 -0.85
N ARG A 32 5.66 -31.56 -1.74
CA ARG A 32 7.07 -31.72 -1.39
C ARG A 32 7.69 -30.40 -0.96
N TYR A 33 7.34 -29.29 -1.63
CA TYR A 33 7.84 -27.97 -1.27
C TYR A 33 7.18 -27.44 0.00
N LEU A 34 5.86 -27.62 0.17
CA LEU A 34 5.17 -27.24 1.40
C LEU A 34 5.76 -27.94 2.63
N TYR A 35 6.00 -29.25 2.55
CA TYR A 35 6.68 -30.00 3.61
C TYR A 35 8.08 -29.45 3.93
N ARG A 36 8.85 -29.08 2.89
CA ARG A 36 10.22 -28.56 3.03
C ARG A 36 10.31 -27.16 3.64
N LEU A 37 9.21 -26.40 3.72
CA LEU A 37 9.20 -25.12 4.44
C LEU A 37 9.64 -25.27 5.91
N LEU A 38 9.42 -26.43 6.51
CA LEU A 38 9.78 -26.72 7.90
C LEU A 38 11.02 -27.63 8.02
N HIS A 39 11.86 -27.68 6.99
CA HIS A 39 13.11 -28.42 7.00
C HIS A 39 14.16 -27.72 7.89
N ASP A 40 15.05 -28.49 8.53
CA ASP A 40 16.06 -27.94 9.45
C ASP A 40 17.16 -27.14 8.71
N ASP A 41 17.38 -27.43 7.42
CA ASP A 41 18.32 -26.72 6.55
C ASP A 41 17.70 -25.42 6.00
N PRO A 42 18.25 -24.22 6.31
CA PRO A 42 17.73 -22.95 5.82
C PRO A 42 17.75 -22.80 4.29
N GLY A 43 18.69 -23.45 3.61
CA GLY A 43 18.78 -23.47 2.15
C GLY A 43 17.63 -24.24 1.51
N GLU A 44 17.27 -25.40 2.08
CA GLU A 44 16.10 -26.17 1.64
C GLU A 44 14.79 -25.39 1.87
N ARG A 45 14.67 -24.68 3.00
CA ARG A 45 13.51 -23.80 3.26
C ARG A 45 13.42 -22.67 2.23
N SER A 46 14.56 -22.03 1.94
CA SER A 46 14.66 -20.94 0.98
C SER A 46 14.27 -21.39 -0.44
N GLU A 47 14.82 -22.52 -0.89
CA GLU A 47 14.49 -23.10 -2.19
C GLU A 47 12.99 -23.45 -2.26
N ALA A 48 12.46 -24.11 -1.24
CA ALA A 48 11.06 -24.50 -1.18
C ALA A 48 10.12 -23.29 -1.24
N PHE A 49 10.41 -22.24 -0.46
CA PHE A 49 9.65 -21.00 -0.51
C PHE A 49 9.70 -20.36 -1.90
N GLY A 50 10.87 -20.29 -2.53
CA GLY A 50 11.01 -19.70 -3.86
C GLY A 50 10.24 -20.46 -4.94
N ARG A 51 10.17 -21.80 -4.82
CA ARG A 51 9.34 -22.64 -5.70
C ARG A 51 7.87 -22.34 -5.53
N ILE A 52 7.39 -22.25 -4.29
CA ILE A 52 5.99 -21.94 -3.99
C ILE A 52 5.62 -20.51 -4.44
N ASP A 53 6.44 -19.52 -4.11
CA ASP A 53 6.18 -18.12 -4.47
C ASP A 53 6.11 -17.92 -5.98
N SER A 54 7.04 -18.53 -6.74
CA SER A 54 7.06 -18.42 -8.19
C SER A 54 5.99 -19.23 -8.92
N SER A 55 5.47 -20.33 -8.33
CA SER A 55 4.49 -21.20 -9.01
C SER A 55 3.04 -20.90 -8.65
N LEU A 56 2.75 -20.56 -7.39
CA LEU A 56 1.37 -20.43 -6.89
C LEU A 56 0.83 -18.99 -6.95
N ILE A 57 1.71 -17.99 -7.09
CA ILE A 57 1.32 -16.60 -7.36
C ILE A 57 2.22 -16.06 -8.47
N HIS A 58 1.91 -16.41 -9.72
CA HIS A 58 2.77 -16.06 -10.85
C HIS A 58 2.26 -14.82 -11.57
N GLN A 59 3.02 -13.72 -11.50
CA GLN A 59 2.67 -12.43 -12.11
C GLN A 59 1.28 -11.90 -11.67
N GLY A 60 0.89 -12.22 -10.44
CA GLY A 60 -0.39 -11.81 -9.85
C GLY A 60 -1.55 -12.78 -10.08
N TYR A 61 -1.40 -13.77 -10.98
CA TYR A 61 -2.39 -14.82 -11.20
C TYR A 61 -2.34 -15.88 -10.09
N LEU A 62 -3.51 -16.36 -9.71
CA LEU A 62 -3.71 -17.46 -8.77
C LEU A 62 -4.05 -18.73 -9.55
N TYR A 63 -3.87 -19.88 -8.90
CA TYR A 63 -4.11 -21.19 -9.49
C TYR A 63 -4.88 -22.07 -8.51
N SER A 64 -5.45 -23.17 -8.99
CA SER A 64 -6.23 -24.09 -8.15
C SER A 64 -5.45 -24.66 -6.97
N ALA A 65 -4.11 -24.76 -7.05
CA ALA A 65 -3.25 -25.14 -5.92
C ALA A 65 -3.01 -24.03 -4.88
N THR A 66 -3.36 -22.77 -5.16
CA THR A 66 -3.04 -21.63 -4.31
C THR A 66 -3.86 -21.61 -3.01
N ALA A 67 -5.17 -21.86 -3.09
CA ALA A 67 -6.04 -21.90 -1.90
C ALA A 67 -5.61 -22.97 -0.86
N PRO A 68 -5.39 -24.25 -1.22
CA PRO A 68 -4.93 -25.25 -0.26
C PRO A 68 -3.51 -24.96 0.26
N ALA A 69 -2.63 -24.39 -0.56
CA ALA A 69 -1.31 -23.97 -0.08
C ALA A 69 -1.39 -22.82 0.93
N ALA A 70 -2.32 -21.88 0.75
CA ALA A 70 -2.56 -20.80 1.71
C ALA A 70 -3.04 -21.33 3.06
N LEU A 71 -3.94 -22.32 3.06
CA LEU A 71 -4.34 -23.02 4.27
C LEU A 71 -3.15 -23.69 4.96
N TYR A 72 -2.25 -24.32 4.20
CA TYR A 72 -1.06 -24.95 4.76
C TYR A 72 -0.12 -23.91 5.38
N MET A 73 0.15 -22.82 4.66
CA MET A 73 1.00 -21.74 5.18
C MET A 73 0.43 -21.11 6.45
N ALA A 74 -0.88 -20.88 6.49
CA ALA A 74 -1.57 -20.43 7.69
C ALA A 74 -1.43 -21.43 8.85
N ALA A 75 -1.52 -22.73 8.55
CA ALA A 75 -1.49 -23.80 9.56
C ALA A 75 -0.12 -24.04 10.18
N ILE A 76 0.95 -23.53 9.57
CA ILE A 76 2.32 -23.66 10.10
C ILE A 76 2.84 -22.37 10.73
N LEU A 77 2.03 -21.30 10.81
CA LEU A 77 2.48 -20.03 11.41
C LEU A 77 2.88 -20.22 12.88
N ASP A 78 2.18 -21.08 13.63
CA ASP A 78 2.48 -21.37 15.04
C ASP A 78 3.60 -22.39 15.25
N ASP A 79 4.11 -23.02 14.18
CA ASP A 79 5.23 -23.95 14.29
C ASP A 79 6.49 -23.19 14.76
N PRO A 80 7.20 -23.68 15.78
CA PRO A 80 8.42 -23.04 16.28
C PRO A 80 9.47 -22.79 15.20
N ARG A 81 9.58 -23.69 14.20
CA ARG A 81 10.53 -23.57 13.09
C ARG A 81 10.20 -22.41 12.17
N ALA A 82 8.94 -21.97 12.11
CA ALA A 82 8.59 -20.72 11.41
C ALA A 82 9.24 -19.50 12.08
N GLY A 83 9.66 -19.60 13.35
CA GLY A 83 10.39 -18.54 14.06
C GLY A 83 11.87 -18.44 13.71
N GLU A 84 12.41 -19.39 12.95
CA GLU A 84 13.83 -19.42 12.59
C GLU A 84 14.15 -18.46 11.44
N ASP A 85 15.43 -18.07 11.37
CA ASP A 85 15.95 -17.24 10.29
C ASP A 85 15.64 -17.84 8.91
N PHE A 86 15.16 -16.96 8.04
CA PHE A 86 14.85 -17.22 6.66
C PHE A 86 15.66 -16.29 5.77
N VAL A 87 16.31 -16.89 4.78
CA VAL A 87 17.03 -16.20 3.73
C VAL A 87 16.16 -16.24 2.48
N SER A 88 15.89 -15.07 1.89
CA SER A 88 15.10 -14.99 0.67
C SER A 88 15.80 -15.72 -0.47
N PRO A 89 15.06 -16.50 -1.30
CA PRO A 89 15.61 -17.09 -2.51
C PRO A 89 15.92 -16.03 -3.59
N TYR A 90 15.43 -14.81 -3.42
CA TYR A 90 15.61 -13.72 -4.38
C TYR A 90 16.85 -12.88 -4.05
N PRO A 91 17.81 -12.74 -4.99
CA PRO A 91 19.08 -12.07 -4.72
C PRO A 91 18.97 -10.57 -4.45
N TRP A 92 17.86 -9.94 -4.82
CA TRP A 92 17.57 -8.54 -4.53
C TRP A 92 16.92 -8.33 -3.15
N ASP A 93 16.44 -9.39 -2.50
CA ASP A 93 15.88 -9.33 -1.15
C ASP A 93 16.93 -9.76 -0.11
N GLY A 94 17.77 -8.81 0.29
CA GLY A 94 18.81 -9.01 1.30
C GLY A 94 18.32 -8.99 2.76
N ARG A 95 17.00 -9.01 3.00
CA ARG A 95 16.45 -8.94 4.37
C ARG A 95 16.62 -10.29 5.08
N THR A 96 17.16 -10.26 6.29
CA THR A 96 17.06 -11.37 7.24
C THR A 96 15.79 -11.19 8.07
N ARG A 97 14.94 -12.22 8.11
CA ARG A 97 13.69 -12.23 8.88
C ARG A 97 13.33 -13.67 9.26
N PRO A 98 12.43 -13.90 10.24
CA PRO A 98 11.88 -15.22 10.46
C PRO A 98 11.12 -15.74 9.24
N LEU A 99 11.09 -17.05 9.03
CA LEU A 99 10.24 -17.69 8.01
C LEU A 99 8.79 -17.24 8.14
N ARG A 100 8.28 -17.10 9.36
CA ARG A 100 6.93 -16.62 9.67
C ARG A 100 6.60 -15.30 9.00
N ALA A 101 7.56 -14.35 9.01
CA ALA A 101 7.37 -13.08 8.32
C ALA A 101 7.30 -13.26 6.79
N ALA A 102 8.04 -14.22 6.21
CA ALA A 102 7.92 -14.55 4.78
C ALA A 102 6.58 -15.21 4.44
N LEU A 103 6.08 -16.12 5.29
CA LEU A 103 4.77 -16.76 5.13
C LEU A 103 3.63 -15.73 5.20
N LEU A 104 3.66 -14.82 6.19
CA LEU A 104 2.69 -13.73 6.31
C LEU A 104 2.69 -12.81 5.08
N ASN A 105 3.88 -12.48 4.55
CA ASN A 105 3.98 -11.71 3.31
C ASN A 105 3.42 -12.45 2.09
N TRP A 106 3.58 -13.77 2.01
CA TRP A 106 2.98 -14.58 0.95
C TRP A 106 1.45 -14.62 1.07
N LEU A 107 0.91 -14.80 2.29
CA LEU A 107 -0.53 -14.75 2.56
C LEU A 107 -1.13 -13.38 2.21
N ARG A 108 -0.41 -12.30 2.50
CA ARG A 108 -0.74 -10.95 2.03
C ARG A 108 -0.81 -10.87 0.51
N ALA A 109 0.20 -11.41 -0.19
CA ALA A 109 0.26 -11.38 -1.65
C ALA A 109 -0.95 -12.11 -2.26
N MET A 110 -1.32 -13.28 -1.71
CA MET A 110 -2.53 -14.00 -2.08
C MET A 110 -3.78 -13.14 -1.86
N ALA A 111 -3.93 -12.55 -0.67
CA ALA A 111 -5.10 -11.73 -0.33
C ALA A 111 -5.25 -10.53 -1.28
N ARG A 112 -4.13 -9.89 -1.65
CA ARG A 112 -4.08 -8.78 -2.61
C ARG A 112 -4.48 -9.23 -4.02
N SER A 113 -3.98 -10.38 -4.49
CA SER A 113 -4.37 -10.95 -5.79
C SER A 113 -5.87 -11.29 -5.83
N CYS A 114 -6.43 -11.77 -4.72
CA CYS A 114 -7.86 -12.06 -4.62
C CYS A 114 -8.75 -10.82 -4.73
N ALA A 115 -8.23 -9.61 -4.43
CA ALA A 115 -9.00 -8.37 -4.44
C ALA A 115 -9.21 -7.81 -5.87
N TYR A 116 -8.67 -8.48 -6.90
CA TYR A 116 -8.96 -8.12 -8.29
C TYR A 116 -10.41 -8.47 -8.64
N ASP A 117 -11.18 -7.48 -9.11
CA ASP A 117 -12.58 -7.64 -9.51
C ASP A 117 -13.43 -8.35 -8.44
N GLU A 118 -13.54 -7.69 -7.28
CA GLU A 118 -14.19 -8.25 -6.08
C GLU A 118 -15.70 -8.51 -6.27
N ASP A 119 -16.30 -7.95 -7.33
CA ASP A 119 -17.74 -7.98 -7.59
C ASP A 119 -18.18 -8.87 -8.78
N ASP A 120 -17.30 -9.25 -9.73
CA ASP A 120 -17.74 -9.91 -10.99
C ASP A 120 -16.76 -10.94 -11.59
N THR A 121 -15.86 -11.52 -10.78
CA THR A 121 -14.94 -12.55 -11.29
C THR A 121 -15.60 -13.94 -11.40
N GLU A 122 -15.48 -14.57 -12.57
CA GLU A 122 -15.83 -15.99 -12.81
C GLU A 122 -14.60 -16.93 -12.66
N ASP A 123 -13.45 -16.40 -12.22
CA ASP A 123 -12.23 -17.18 -12.04
C ASP A 123 -12.34 -18.06 -10.78
N GLU A 124 -12.48 -19.36 -11.00
CA GLU A 124 -12.68 -20.36 -9.93
C GLU A 124 -11.52 -20.38 -8.92
N ASP A 125 -10.29 -20.07 -9.35
CA ASP A 125 -9.11 -20.08 -8.49
C ASP A 125 -9.08 -18.86 -7.56
N ILE A 126 -9.52 -17.71 -8.07
CA ILE A 126 -9.74 -16.51 -7.25
C ILE A 126 -10.86 -16.78 -6.24
N VAL A 127 -11.98 -17.38 -6.68
CA VAL A 127 -13.10 -17.72 -5.80
C VAL A 127 -12.65 -18.65 -4.69
N ALA A 128 -11.93 -19.73 -5.00
CA ALA A 128 -11.40 -20.65 -4.00
C ALA A 128 -10.46 -19.97 -2.99
N CYS A 129 -9.60 -19.04 -3.45
CA CYS A 129 -8.73 -18.29 -2.55
C CYS A 129 -9.53 -17.30 -1.66
N ARG A 130 -10.64 -16.72 -2.16
CA ARG A 130 -11.55 -15.89 -1.36
C ARG A 130 -12.23 -16.69 -0.25
N GLU A 131 -12.66 -17.92 -0.54
CA GLU A 131 -13.33 -18.81 0.42
C GLU A 131 -12.46 -19.14 1.65
N VAL A 132 -11.13 -19.19 1.50
CA VAL A 132 -10.22 -19.48 2.61
C VAL A 132 -9.81 -18.26 3.44
N ARG A 133 -10.11 -17.03 2.99
CA ARG A 133 -9.72 -15.79 3.68
C ARG A 133 -10.11 -15.75 5.17
N PRO A 134 -11.30 -16.18 5.62
CA PRO A 134 -11.64 -16.17 7.04
C PRO A 134 -10.69 -17.01 7.89
N LEU A 135 -10.32 -18.20 7.41
CA LEU A 135 -9.38 -19.10 8.11
C LEU A 135 -7.96 -18.53 8.12
N VAL A 136 -7.54 -17.93 7.00
CA VAL A 136 -6.24 -17.26 6.91
C VAL A 136 -6.18 -16.07 7.87
N LEU A 137 -7.24 -15.26 7.94
CA LEU A 137 -7.32 -14.13 8.86
C LEU A 137 -7.22 -14.59 10.33
N ASP A 138 -7.95 -15.64 10.70
CA ASP A 138 -7.88 -16.23 12.05
C ASP A 138 -6.45 -16.64 12.43
N ALA A 139 -5.67 -17.15 11.47
CA ALA A 139 -4.27 -17.53 11.67
C ALA A 139 -3.31 -16.33 11.72
N VAL A 140 -3.65 -15.21 11.07
CA VAL A 140 -2.82 -14.00 11.00
C VAL A 140 -2.98 -13.11 12.24
N LEU A 141 -4.19 -12.96 12.75
CA LEU A 141 -4.51 -12.03 13.85
C LEU A 141 -3.63 -12.18 15.11
N PRO A 142 -3.24 -13.39 15.56
CA PRO A 142 -2.37 -13.55 16.73
C PRO A 142 -0.97 -12.96 16.58
N TRP A 143 -0.56 -12.57 15.38
CA TRP A 143 0.79 -12.06 15.10
C TRP A 143 0.86 -10.54 14.99
N LEU A 144 -0.26 -9.83 15.19
CA LEU A 144 -0.35 -8.37 15.08
C LEU A 144 0.43 -7.62 16.16
N ASP A 145 0.76 -8.26 17.28
CA ASP A 145 1.53 -7.70 18.39
C ASP A 145 2.80 -8.52 18.69
N ASP A 146 3.24 -9.37 17.75
CA ASP A 146 4.44 -10.19 17.91
C ASP A 146 5.66 -9.33 18.28
N PRO A 147 6.52 -9.73 19.22
CA PRO A 147 7.67 -8.91 19.63
C PRO A 147 8.67 -8.67 18.50
N GLN A 148 8.77 -9.55 17.50
CA GLN A 148 9.66 -9.38 16.36
C GLN A 148 9.07 -8.39 15.34
N PRO A 149 9.73 -7.24 15.08
CA PRO A 149 9.18 -6.21 14.20
C PRO A 149 8.84 -6.69 12.79
N ALA A 150 9.66 -7.59 12.22
CA ALA A 150 9.40 -8.16 10.90
C ALA A 150 8.15 -9.04 10.84
N VAL A 151 7.82 -9.75 11.92
CA VAL A 151 6.61 -10.59 12.01
C VAL A 151 5.39 -9.69 12.20
N ARG A 152 5.45 -8.77 13.16
CA ARG A 152 4.39 -7.79 13.41
C ARG A 152 4.03 -6.99 12.16
N SER A 153 5.02 -6.41 11.49
CA SER A 153 4.79 -5.66 10.24
C SER A 153 4.16 -6.51 9.14
N ALA A 154 4.65 -7.75 8.92
CA ALA A 154 4.07 -8.63 7.92
C ALA A 154 2.64 -9.08 8.26
N ALA A 155 2.33 -9.28 9.54
CA ALA A 155 0.99 -9.62 10.01
C ALA A 155 0.01 -8.45 9.83
N VAL A 156 0.45 -7.23 10.15
CA VAL A 156 -0.32 -6.00 9.94
C VAL A 156 -0.65 -5.82 8.46
N ASP A 157 0.32 -5.99 7.56
CA ASP A 157 0.09 -5.88 6.12
C ASP A 157 -0.85 -6.98 5.60
N ALA A 158 -0.70 -8.22 6.08
CA ALA A 158 -1.58 -9.33 5.70
C ALA A 158 -3.02 -9.10 6.17
N ALA A 159 -3.21 -8.69 7.43
CA ALA A 159 -4.52 -8.35 7.97
C ALA A 159 -5.15 -7.18 7.22
N ALA A 160 -4.35 -6.17 6.83
CA ALA A 160 -4.81 -5.04 6.03
C ALA A 160 -5.41 -5.50 4.70
N GLU A 161 -4.73 -6.35 3.92
CA GLU A 161 -5.26 -6.82 2.64
C GLU A 161 -6.46 -7.77 2.80
N LEU A 162 -6.45 -8.65 3.82
CA LEU A 162 -7.58 -9.54 4.09
C LEU A 162 -8.85 -8.77 4.50
N LEU A 163 -8.71 -7.76 5.36
CA LEU A 163 -9.84 -6.97 5.88
C LEU A 163 -10.38 -5.92 4.89
N ARG A 164 -9.79 -5.81 3.69
CA ARG A 164 -10.42 -5.06 2.59
C ARG A 164 -11.63 -5.79 2.03
N ALA A 165 -11.69 -7.11 2.19
CA ALA A 165 -12.78 -7.94 1.71
C ALA A 165 -14.10 -7.58 2.42
N PRO A 166 -15.17 -7.23 1.69
CA PRO A 166 -16.43 -6.79 2.31
C PRO A 166 -17.07 -7.81 3.24
N ASP A 167 -16.93 -9.11 2.96
CA ASP A 167 -17.42 -10.21 3.78
C ASP A 167 -16.68 -10.33 5.12
N LEU A 168 -15.45 -9.84 5.20
CA LEU A 168 -14.63 -9.80 6.42
C LEU A 168 -14.73 -8.48 7.19
N ALA A 169 -15.48 -7.48 6.71
CA ALA A 169 -15.61 -6.18 7.37
C ALA A 169 -16.07 -6.28 8.84
N HIS A 170 -16.88 -7.29 9.18
CA HIS A 170 -17.33 -7.55 10.55
C HIS A 170 -16.19 -7.94 11.53
N ARG A 171 -15.01 -8.29 11.02
CA ARG A 171 -13.81 -8.67 11.79
C ARG A 171 -12.87 -7.49 12.06
N VAL A 172 -13.09 -6.34 11.42
CA VAL A 172 -12.29 -5.11 11.64
C VAL A 172 -12.12 -4.77 13.13
N PRO A 173 -13.17 -4.79 13.98
CA PRO A 173 -13.03 -4.38 15.38
C PRO A 173 -12.02 -5.21 16.18
N GLU A 174 -11.80 -6.47 15.80
CA GLU A 174 -10.85 -7.36 16.46
C GLU A 174 -9.40 -6.93 16.17
N ALA A 175 -9.05 -6.73 14.89
CA ALA A 175 -7.73 -6.22 14.51
C ALA A 175 -7.50 -4.79 15.02
N ALA A 176 -8.53 -3.94 14.97
CA ALA A 176 -8.48 -2.57 15.46
C ALA A 176 -8.18 -2.50 16.96
N ALA A 177 -8.69 -3.44 17.77
CA ALA A 177 -8.41 -3.50 19.20
C ALA A 177 -6.91 -3.70 19.48
N THR A 178 -6.21 -4.47 18.66
CA THR A 178 -4.75 -4.69 18.77
C THR A 178 -3.94 -3.49 18.29
N LEU A 179 -4.37 -2.82 17.22
CA LEU A 179 -3.62 -1.70 16.63
C LEU A 179 -3.84 -0.36 17.35
N ARG A 180 -4.94 -0.19 18.08
CA ARG A 180 -5.26 1.07 18.74
C ARG A 180 -4.20 1.49 19.78
N PRO A 181 -3.73 0.63 20.70
CA PRO A 181 -2.63 0.98 21.59
C PRO A 181 -1.34 1.34 20.85
N VAL A 182 -1.06 0.70 19.71
CA VAL A 182 0.11 1.01 18.87
C VAL A 182 -0.02 2.42 18.31
N ALA A 183 -1.15 2.79 17.72
CA ALA A 183 -1.37 4.14 17.18
C ALA A 183 -1.25 5.23 18.28
N GLU A 184 -1.88 4.99 19.43
CA GLU A 184 -2.00 5.97 20.51
C GLU A 184 -0.70 6.15 21.32
N ALA A 185 0.04 5.06 21.57
CA ALA A 185 1.13 5.07 22.55
C ALA A 185 2.38 4.28 22.12
N GLY A 186 2.45 3.80 20.87
CA GLY A 186 3.65 3.15 20.33
C GLY A 186 4.89 4.06 20.40
N GLU A 187 6.08 3.47 20.49
CA GLU A 187 7.33 4.23 20.52
C GLU A 187 7.86 4.54 19.11
N ASP A 188 7.61 3.65 18.16
CA ASP A 188 8.07 3.75 16.78
C ASP A 188 7.09 4.53 15.90
N ARG A 189 7.56 5.57 15.22
CA ARG A 189 6.72 6.43 14.38
C ARG A 189 6.10 5.68 13.21
N ASP A 190 6.85 4.80 12.55
CA ASP A 190 6.38 4.10 11.35
C ASP A 190 5.24 3.14 11.71
N GLU A 191 5.37 2.42 12.83
CA GLU A 191 4.32 1.56 13.36
C GLU A 191 3.09 2.35 13.78
N ARG A 192 3.26 3.45 14.50
CA ARG A 192 2.14 4.34 14.87
C ARG A 192 1.42 4.89 13.64
N GLY A 193 2.17 5.35 12.64
CA GLY A 193 1.64 5.90 11.40
C GLY A 193 0.87 4.87 10.59
N THR A 194 1.42 3.66 10.46
CA THR A 194 0.78 2.52 9.79
C THR A 194 -0.52 2.13 10.49
N ALA A 195 -0.49 1.95 11.83
CA ALA A 195 -1.67 1.65 12.62
C ALA A 195 -2.76 2.73 12.46
N THR A 196 -2.37 4.01 12.51
CA THR A 196 -3.30 5.14 12.35
C THR A 196 -3.95 5.15 10.96
N LEU A 197 -3.18 4.93 9.89
CA LEU A 197 -3.70 4.87 8.52
C LEU A 197 -4.66 3.69 8.34
N LEU A 198 -4.33 2.52 8.88
CA LEU A 198 -5.17 1.33 8.77
C LEU A 198 -6.47 1.49 9.53
N LEU A 199 -6.42 1.93 10.79
CA LEU A 199 -7.61 2.24 11.59
C LEU A 199 -8.52 3.22 10.84
N GLY A 200 -7.95 4.32 10.34
CA GLY A 200 -8.71 5.30 9.56
C GLY A 200 -9.33 4.70 8.30
N THR A 201 -8.59 3.85 7.57
CA THR A 201 -9.07 3.18 6.35
C THR A 201 -10.21 2.22 6.63
N TRP A 202 -10.17 1.51 7.76
CA TRP A 202 -11.24 0.63 8.21
C TRP A 202 -12.45 1.38 8.78
N GLY A 203 -12.40 2.72 8.85
CA GLY A 203 -13.50 3.54 9.36
C GLY A 203 -13.53 3.66 10.89
N GLU A 204 -12.47 3.22 11.59
CA GLU A 204 -12.34 3.41 13.03
C GLU A 204 -12.11 4.89 13.38
N ASP A 205 -12.59 5.29 14.56
CA ASP A 205 -12.38 6.66 15.03
C ASP A 205 -10.91 6.90 15.40
N VAL A 206 -10.29 7.79 14.64
CA VAL A 206 -8.92 8.29 14.82
C VAL A 206 -8.89 9.81 15.08
N SER A 207 -10.05 10.44 15.33
CA SER A 207 -10.17 11.89 15.46
C SER A 207 -9.34 12.48 16.61
N ALA A 208 -9.17 11.73 17.70
CA ALA A 208 -8.32 12.12 18.82
C ALA A 208 -6.84 12.29 18.42
N LEU A 209 -6.36 11.52 17.42
CA LEU A 209 -4.99 11.58 16.92
C LEU A 209 -4.71 12.83 16.07
N LEU A 210 -5.74 13.62 15.72
CA LEU A 210 -5.55 14.96 15.14
C LEU A 210 -4.92 15.94 16.14
N ALA A 211 -4.88 15.61 17.43
CA ALA A 211 -4.22 16.41 18.46
C ALA A 211 -2.86 15.81 18.89
N ASP A 212 -2.34 14.79 18.18
CA ASP A 212 -1.08 14.15 18.53
C ASP A 212 0.09 15.13 18.50
N ALA A 213 1.09 14.92 19.36
CA ALA A 213 2.29 15.73 19.38
C ALA A 213 3.10 15.61 18.08
N ASP A 214 3.07 14.43 17.46
CA ASP A 214 3.81 14.15 16.23
C ASP A 214 3.00 14.58 14.98
N PRO A 215 3.53 15.50 14.15
CA PRO A 215 2.86 15.93 12.91
C PRO A 215 2.61 14.79 11.92
N ALA A 216 3.45 13.74 11.90
CA ALA A 216 3.25 12.60 11.01
C ALA A 216 1.97 11.85 11.38
N ILE A 217 1.72 11.67 12.67
CA ILE A 217 0.53 10.98 13.19
C ILE A 217 -0.74 11.80 12.96
N ARG A 218 -0.67 13.13 13.16
CA ARG A 218 -1.78 14.02 12.80
C ARG A 218 -2.12 13.94 11.31
N ALA A 219 -1.11 13.91 10.44
CA ALA A 219 -1.31 13.77 8.99
C ALA A 219 -1.93 12.42 8.62
N CYS A 220 -1.48 11.31 9.23
CA CYS A 220 -2.10 10.00 9.06
C CYS A 220 -3.57 9.98 9.50
N ALA A 221 -3.88 10.55 10.67
CA ALA A 221 -5.25 10.65 11.17
C ALA A 221 -6.12 11.52 10.24
N ALA A 222 -5.56 12.62 9.73
CA ALA A 222 -6.25 13.49 8.80
C ALA A 222 -6.58 12.82 7.46
N LEU A 223 -5.77 11.86 7.01
CA LEU A 223 -6.01 11.10 5.77
C LEU A 223 -7.20 10.13 5.86
N ALA A 224 -7.71 9.82 7.06
CA ALA A 224 -8.83 8.90 7.23
C ALA A 224 -10.08 9.39 6.44
N PRO A 225 -10.79 8.51 5.71
CA PRO A 225 -11.99 8.88 4.94
C PRO A 225 -13.07 9.57 5.79
N ALA A 226 -13.27 9.12 7.03
CA ALA A 226 -14.24 9.72 7.96
C ALA A 226 -13.90 11.20 8.30
N GLN A 227 -12.66 11.65 8.06
CA GLN A 227 -12.19 13.01 8.32
C GLN A 227 -12.27 13.92 7.08
N ALA A 228 -12.78 13.44 5.94
CA ALA A 228 -12.83 14.22 4.70
C ALA A 228 -13.57 15.57 4.84
N GLY A 229 -14.64 15.60 5.63
CA GLY A 229 -15.41 16.81 5.92
C GLY A 229 -14.92 17.62 7.15
N ASN A 230 -13.82 17.22 7.81
CA ASN A 230 -13.34 17.85 9.02
C ASN A 230 -12.33 18.98 8.69
N PRO A 231 -12.64 20.26 9.00
CA PRO A 231 -11.74 21.38 8.71
C PRO A 231 -10.38 21.29 9.42
N THR A 232 -10.34 20.72 10.64
CA THR A 232 -9.08 20.52 11.37
C THR A 232 -8.20 19.50 10.66
N ALA A 233 -8.77 18.41 10.17
CA ALA A 233 -8.03 17.42 9.39
C ALA A 233 -7.48 18.04 8.09
N THR A 234 -8.29 18.80 7.36
CA THR A 234 -7.82 19.52 6.17
C THR A 234 -6.68 20.48 6.50
N ALA A 235 -6.76 21.20 7.63
CA ALA A 235 -5.68 22.09 8.07
C ALA A 235 -4.37 21.34 8.34
N GLU A 236 -4.42 20.14 8.94
CA GLU A 236 -3.21 19.31 9.16
C GLU A 236 -2.59 18.83 7.84
N LEU A 237 -3.40 18.44 6.85
CA LEU A 237 -2.89 18.09 5.51
C LEU A 237 -2.17 19.28 4.85
N LEU A 238 -2.78 20.47 4.91
CA LEU A 238 -2.20 21.69 4.37
C LEU A 238 -0.94 22.16 5.11
N ALA A 239 -0.89 21.93 6.43
CA ALA A 239 0.28 22.20 7.24
C ALA A 239 1.45 21.27 6.87
N ALA A 240 1.18 19.97 6.70
CA ALA A 240 2.16 18.99 6.24
C ALA A 240 2.76 19.39 4.88
N LEU A 241 1.92 19.75 3.92
CA LEU A 241 2.33 20.18 2.58
C LEU A 241 3.02 21.55 2.52
N THR A 242 3.10 22.29 3.63
CA THR A 242 3.92 23.52 3.68
C THR A 242 5.42 23.18 3.69
N ARG A 243 5.79 21.98 4.14
CA ARG A 243 7.17 21.45 4.15
C ARG A 243 7.17 20.01 3.62
N PRO A 244 6.90 19.81 2.31
CA PRO A 244 6.70 18.47 1.77
C PRO A 244 7.94 17.58 1.92
N TRP A 245 9.17 18.13 1.84
CA TRP A 245 10.39 17.37 2.13
C TRP A 245 10.41 16.77 3.55
N ALA A 246 9.88 17.49 4.55
CA ALA A 246 9.82 16.98 5.91
C ALA A 246 8.77 15.86 6.02
N ALA A 247 7.69 15.94 5.25
CA ALA A 247 6.69 14.88 5.18
C ALA A 247 7.24 13.61 4.49
N ASP A 248 8.09 13.78 3.47
CA ASP A 248 8.77 12.67 2.81
C ASP A 248 9.79 11.95 3.71
N ASP A 249 10.31 12.66 4.72
CA ASP A 249 11.24 12.11 5.71
C ASP A 249 10.53 11.46 6.91
N TRP A 250 9.20 11.56 7.03
CA TRP A 250 8.47 10.97 8.15
C TRP A 250 8.46 9.45 8.12
N PHE A 251 8.34 8.87 6.92
CA PHE A 251 8.21 7.43 6.68
C PHE A 251 9.16 7.04 5.55
N PRO A 252 10.41 6.61 5.85
CA PRO A 252 11.41 6.34 4.82
C PRO A 252 10.97 5.32 3.76
N SER A 253 10.15 4.34 4.14
CA SER A 253 9.58 3.33 3.23
C SER A 253 8.51 3.89 2.27
N LEU A 254 7.98 5.08 2.55
CA LEU A 254 6.93 5.77 1.79
C LEU A 254 7.40 7.13 1.23
N HIS A 255 8.71 7.37 1.14
CA HIS A 255 9.26 8.62 0.64
C HIS A 255 8.65 9.00 -0.72
N GLY A 256 8.15 10.24 -0.86
CA GLY A 256 7.42 10.71 -2.05
C GLY A 256 5.96 10.22 -2.14
N TRP A 257 5.72 8.92 -1.89
CA TRP A 257 4.39 8.32 -1.92
C TRP A 257 3.47 8.86 -0.83
N PHE A 258 3.99 9.13 0.37
CA PHE A 258 3.19 9.73 1.43
C PHE A 258 2.75 11.16 1.07
N ARG A 259 3.65 11.96 0.48
CA ARG A 259 3.31 13.29 -0.05
C ARG A 259 2.23 13.24 -1.11
N ALA A 260 2.31 12.30 -2.06
CA ALA A 260 1.28 12.12 -3.08
C ALA A 260 -0.11 11.92 -2.46
N ARG A 261 -0.22 11.08 -1.42
CA ARG A 261 -1.47 10.88 -0.67
C ARG A 261 -1.97 12.16 -0.01
N LEU A 262 -1.09 12.95 0.59
CA LEU A 262 -1.44 14.25 1.17
C LEU A 262 -1.98 15.21 0.10
N VAL A 263 -1.32 15.26 -1.07
CA VAL A 263 -1.74 16.13 -2.19
C VAL A 263 -3.11 15.71 -2.70
N ALA A 264 -3.32 14.42 -2.97
CA ALA A 264 -4.61 13.91 -3.43
C ALA A 264 -5.74 14.31 -2.48
N ALA A 265 -5.56 14.06 -1.17
CA ALA A 265 -6.55 14.43 -0.17
C ALA A 265 -6.78 15.95 -0.06
N ALA A 266 -5.72 16.77 -0.16
CA ALA A 266 -5.85 18.23 -0.12
C ALA A 266 -6.59 18.77 -1.36
N VAL A 267 -6.30 18.24 -2.55
CA VAL A 267 -6.94 18.61 -3.82
C VAL A 267 -8.44 18.31 -3.80
N GLU A 268 -8.84 17.18 -3.21
CA GLU A 268 -10.25 16.80 -3.07
C GLU A 268 -11.00 17.69 -2.07
N ARG A 269 -10.37 18.03 -0.93
CA ARG A 269 -11.05 18.68 0.20
C ARG A 269 -11.10 20.21 0.11
N VAL A 270 -10.18 20.83 -0.63
CA VAL A 270 -10.13 22.29 -0.76
C VAL A 270 -10.97 22.74 -1.94
N ALA A 271 -11.73 23.83 -1.78
CA ALA A 271 -12.67 24.28 -2.80
C ALA A 271 -11.96 24.85 -4.05
N THR A 272 -10.96 25.71 -3.83
CA THR A 272 -10.30 26.47 -4.90
C THR A 272 -8.81 26.19 -5.00
N PHE A 273 -8.21 26.44 -6.17
CA PHE A 273 -6.76 26.32 -6.33
C PHE A 273 -6.00 27.42 -5.57
N GLU A 274 -6.60 28.60 -5.43
CA GLU A 274 -6.05 29.74 -4.71
C GLU A 274 -5.72 29.40 -3.26
N GLU A 275 -6.57 28.61 -2.60
CA GLU A 275 -6.36 28.13 -1.23
C GLU A 275 -5.19 27.13 -1.12
N LEU A 276 -4.87 26.39 -2.20
CA LEU A 276 -3.78 25.42 -2.26
C LEU A 276 -2.44 26.03 -2.72
N LEU A 277 -2.44 27.29 -3.19
CA LEU A 277 -1.27 27.87 -3.83
C LEU A 277 0.02 27.76 -3.00
N PRO A 278 0.04 28.05 -1.68
CA PRO A 278 1.27 27.93 -0.89
C PRO A 278 1.85 26.50 -0.91
N GLN A 279 0.99 25.49 -0.78
CA GLN A 279 1.34 24.08 -0.79
C GLN A 279 1.78 23.65 -2.20
N ALA A 280 1.06 24.07 -3.23
CA ALA A 280 1.37 23.75 -4.61
C ALA A 280 2.77 24.24 -5.02
N LEU A 281 3.13 25.46 -4.59
CA LEU A 281 4.47 26.02 -4.80
C LEU A 281 5.55 25.29 -3.99
N ALA A 282 5.22 24.73 -2.83
CA ALA A 282 6.16 23.94 -2.04
C ALA A 282 6.40 22.56 -2.66
N VAL A 283 5.34 21.89 -3.14
CA VAL A 283 5.42 20.59 -3.82
C VAL A 283 6.28 20.69 -5.07
N LEU A 284 6.14 21.75 -5.89
CA LEU A 284 6.97 21.94 -7.09
C LEU A 284 8.49 22.00 -6.83
N LYS A 285 8.94 22.24 -5.59
CA LYS A 285 10.36 22.28 -5.25
C LYS A 285 10.97 20.92 -4.96
N VAL A 286 10.14 19.90 -4.73
CA VAL A 286 10.56 18.55 -4.34
C VAL A 286 10.07 17.48 -5.32
N ALA A 287 9.05 17.81 -6.11
CA ALA A 287 8.56 16.99 -7.20
C ALA A 287 9.47 17.09 -8.43
N CYS A 288 9.29 16.18 -9.38
CA CYS A 288 10.03 16.19 -10.64
C CYS A 288 9.14 15.72 -11.80
N ASP A 289 9.72 15.60 -12.98
CA ASP A 289 9.01 15.14 -14.19
C ASP A 289 8.32 13.79 -13.98
N SER A 290 9.03 12.82 -13.39
CA SER A 290 8.53 11.45 -13.24
C SER A 290 7.49 11.26 -12.13
N THR A 291 7.21 12.28 -11.31
CA THR A 291 6.20 12.21 -10.24
C THR A 291 4.91 12.95 -10.61
N ALA A 292 4.81 13.45 -11.84
CA ALA A 292 3.73 14.34 -12.27
C ALA A 292 2.33 13.80 -11.98
N GLU A 293 2.10 12.51 -12.20
CA GLU A 293 0.79 11.89 -11.98
C GLU A 293 0.33 11.98 -10.52
N ASP A 294 1.28 11.87 -9.59
CA ASP A 294 1.02 11.64 -8.18
C ASP A 294 1.05 12.92 -7.33
N ASP A 295 1.84 13.94 -7.72
CA ASP A 295 2.00 15.15 -6.92
C ASP A 295 1.58 16.46 -7.63
N TRP A 296 2.32 16.96 -8.60
CA TRP A 296 2.07 18.30 -9.15
C TRP A 296 1.02 18.32 -10.26
N GLY A 297 0.76 17.20 -10.95
CA GLY A 297 -0.29 17.06 -11.96
C GLY A 297 -1.71 17.22 -11.39
N PRO A 298 -2.07 16.58 -10.26
CA PRO A 298 -3.35 16.82 -9.57
C PRO A 298 -3.57 18.30 -9.21
N LEU A 299 -2.51 19.01 -8.82
CA LEU A 299 -2.56 20.45 -8.54
C LEU A 299 -2.79 21.27 -9.81
N LEU A 300 -2.14 20.90 -10.93
CA LEU A 300 -2.37 21.52 -12.23
C LEU A 300 -3.81 21.30 -12.70
N ARG A 301 -4.35 20.09 -12.53
CA ARG A 301 -5.75 19.76 -12.84
C ARG A 301 -6.72 20.60 -12.02
N LYS A 302 -6.44 20.81 -10.72
CA LYS A 302 -7.24 21.71 -9.86
C LYS A 302 -7.18 23.17 -10.33
N ALA A 303 -6.03 23.62 -10.83
CA ALA A 303 -5.85 24.96 -11.36
C ALA A 303 -6.55 25.16 -12.71
N PHE A 304 -6.66 24.13 -13.55
CA PHE A 304 -7.23 24.18 -14.90
C PHE A 304 -8.21 23.01 -15.14
N PRO A 305 -9.36 22.95 -14.45
CA PRO A 305 -10.27 21.80 -14.55
C PRO A 305 -10.78 21.54 -15.98
N ASP A 306 -10.96 22.59 -16.77
CA ASP A 306 -11.42 22.53 -18.17
C ASP A 306 -10.28 22.80 -19.18
N GLY A 307 -9.03 22.78 -18.74
CA GLY A 307 -7.89 23.29 -19.51
C GLY A 307 -7.89 24.82 -19.65
N ARG A 308 -6.81 25.37 -20.22
CA ARG A 308 -6.70 26.80 -20.48
C ARG A 308 -7.47 27.17 -21.75
N ARG A 309 -8.41 28.11 -21.64
CA ARG A 309 -9.00 28.80 -22.78
C ARG A 309 -8.09 29.96 -23.20
N SER A 310 -7.85 30.11 -24.50
CA SER A 310 -6.87 31.09 -25.02
C SER A 310 -7.11 32.51 -24.56
N ASP A 311 -8.38 32.87 -24.40
CA ASP A 311 -8.85 34.25 -24.19
C ASP A 311 -9.03 34.61 -22.72
N ASP A 312 -8.97 33.61 -21.82
CA ASP A 312 -9.13 33.83 -20.39
C ASP A 312 -7.81 34.30 -19.74
N PRO A 313 -7.84 35.39 -18.96
CA PRO A 313 -6.68 35.81 -18.20
C PRO A 313 -6.39 34.79 -17.09
N LEU A 314 -5.10 34.51 -16.86
CA LEU A 314 -4.69 33.68 -15.73
C LEU A 314 -5.01 34.38 -14.40
N THR A 315 -5.50 33.63 -13.43
CA THR A 315 -5.55 34.10 -12.04
C THR A 315 -4.12 34.29 -11.51
N ASP A 316 -3.95 35.10 -10.47
CA ASP A 316 -2.63 35.30 -9.86
C ASP A 316 -2.04 33.99 -9.32
N ALA A 317 -2.89 33.07 -8.83
CA ALA A 317 -2.48 31.76 -8.38
C ALA A 317 -1.96 30.89 -9.54
N GLN A 318 -2.74 30.77 -10.62
CA GLN A 318 -2.33 30.06 -11.83
C GLN A 318 -1.01 30.61 -12.40
N ARG A 319 -0.91 31.95 -12.50
CA ARG A 319 0.31 32.62 -12.98
C ARG A 319 1.52 32.27 -12.14
N ARG A 320 1.40 32.32 -10.81
CA ARG A 320 2.51 32.01 -9.88
C ARG A 320 2.93 30.55 -9.97
N PHE A 321 1.97 29.62 -10.02
CA PHE A 321 2.25 28.19 -10.13
C PHE A 321 3.01 27.86 -11.42
N LEU A 322 2.49 28.30 -12.57
CA LEU A 322 3.14 28.08 -13.87
C LEU A 322 4.51 28.76 -13.96
N ARG A 323 4.67 29.96 -13.37
CA ARG A 323 5.97 30.64 -13.32
C ARG A 323 6.99 29.86 -12.50
N THR A 324 6.57 29.26 -11.38
CA THR A 324 7.43 28.40 -10.56
C THR A 324 7.81 27.12 -11.31
N LEU A 325 6.86 26.47 -11.98
CA LEU A 325 7.13 25.30 -12.83
C LEU A 325 8.12 25.63 -13.96
N ALA A 326 7.93 26.76 -14.66
CA ALA A 326 8.85 27.25 -15.69
C ALA A 326 10.25 27.59 -15.14
N GLY A 327 10.34 27.96 -13.85
CA GLY A 327 11.58 28.35 -13.20
C GLY A 327 12.47 27.19 -12.73
N HIS A 328 11.96 25.95 -12.71
CA HIS A 328 12.63 24.83 -12.08
C HIS A 328 13.17 23.84 -13.13
N ASP A 329 14.49 23.65 -13.18
CA ASP A 329 15.17 22.99 -14.29
C ASP A 329 14.77 21.51 -14.48
N ASP A 330 14.43 20.81 -13.39
CA ASP A 330 14.09 19.39 -13.40
C ASP A 330 12.87 19.04 -14.28
N TYR A 331 12.00 20.01 -14.57
CA TYR A 331 10.82 19.81 -15.44
C TYR A 331 11.12 20.07 -16.93
N TRP A 332 12.31 20.56 -17.27
CA TRP A 332 12.64 21.02 -18.63
C TRP A 332 13.87 20.35 -19.22
N SER A 333 14.29 19.23 -18.64
CA SER A 333 15.35 18.40 -19.21
C SER A 333 14.93 17.83 -20.58
N ALA A 334 15.91 17.34 -21.34
CA ALA A 334 15.65 16.68 -22.61
C ALA A 334 14.73 15.45 -22.45
N SER A 335 14.79 14.78 -21.29
CA SER A 335 13.99 13.62 -20.93
C SER A 335 12.67 13.95 -20.22
N SER A 336 12.33 15.23 -20.02
CA SER A 336 11.12 15.65 -19.31
C SER A 336 9.86 15.50 -20.17
N HIS A 337 9.50 14.26 -20.49
CA HIS A 337 8.38 13.94 -21.38
C HIS A 337 7.04 14.20 -20.69
N GLU A 338 6.91 13.80 -19.43
CA GLU A 338 5.67 13.92 -18.65
C GLU A 338 5.23 15.37 -18.53
N THR A 339 6.14 16.29 -18.20
CA THR A 339 5.84 17.71 -18.08
C THR A 339 5.19 18.25 -19.35
N ARG A 340 5.71 17.87 -20.52
CA ARG A 340 5.19 18.34 -21.81
C ARG A 340 3.83 17.72 -22.12
N GLU A 341 3.60 16.46 -21.74
CA GLU A 341 2.32 15.78 -21.93
C GLU A 341 1.23 16.39 -21.04
N TRP A 342 1.52 16.60 -19.76
CA TRP A 342 0.63 17.29 -18.83
C TRP A 342 0.30 18.70 -19.30
N LEU A 343 1.30 19.53 -19.64
CA LEU A 343 1.00 20.89 -20.13
C LEU A 343 0.13 20.86 -21.40
N ARG A 344 0.37 19.92 -22.32
CA ARG A 344 -0.43 19.75 -23.53
C ARG A 344 -1.88 19.37 -23.22
N SER A 345 -2.11 18.45 -22.27
CA SER A 345 -3.47 18.02 -21.91
C SER A 345 -4.33 19.14 -21.34
N PHE A 346 -3.70 20.19 -20.79
CA PHE A 346 -4.36 21.39 -20.28
C PHE A 346 -4.30 22.60 -21.23
N ALA A 347 -3.94 22.40 -22.50
CA ALA A 347 -3.80 23.46 -23.51
C ALA A 347 -2.83 24.60 -23.09
N LEU A 348 -1.77 24.24 -22.35
CA LEU A 348 -0.69 25.14 -21.94
C LEU A 348 0.51 25.00 -22.87
N PRO A 349 1.36 26.05 -22.97
CA PRO A 349 2.61 25.95 -23.72
C PRO A 349 3.52 24.83 -23.22
N THR A 350 4.00 23.99 -24.13
CA THR A 350 4.93 22.87 -23.81
C THR A 350 6.41 23.27 -23.94
N ASP A 351 6.67 24.55 -24.19
CA ASP A 351 8.00 25.14 -24.25
C ASP A 351 8.21 26.06 -23.05
N ARG A 352 9.42 26.03 -22.47
CA ARG A 352 9.76 26.74 -21.24
C ARG A 352 9.64 28.25 -21.41
N GLU A 353 10.16 28.78 -22.52
CA GLU A 353 10.17 30.21 -22.81
C GLU A 353 8.75 30.71 -23.05
N ALA A 354 7.95 29.95 -23.81
CA ALA A 354 6.55 30.26 -24.05
C ALA A 354 5.71 30.22 -22.76
N LEU A 355 5.95 29.24 -21.86
CA LEU A 355 5.27 29.19 -20.57
C LEU A 355 5.70 30.36 -19.66
N ALA A 356 6.99 30.71 -19.65
CA ALA A 356 7.50 31.87 -18.92
C ALA A 356 6.87 33.18 -19.44
N ALA A 357 6.78 33.36 -20.76
CA ALA A 357 6.17 34.53 -21.40
C ALA A 357 4.67 34.65 -21.06
N LEU A 358 3.94 33.54 -21.05
CA LEU A 358 2.52 33.51 -20.64
C LEU A 358 2.33 33.98 -19.18
N THR A 359 3.32 33.76 -18.33
CA THR A 359 3.25 34.06 -16.91
C THR A 359 3.94 35.35 -16.51
N SER A 360 4.47 36.12 -17.46
CA SER A 360 5.29 37.32 -17.20
C SER A 360 4.48 38.49 -16.65
#